data_AF-A0A1H6VFM5-F1
#
_entry.id   AF-A0A1H6VFM5-F1
#
_cell.length_a   1.000
_cell.length_b   1.000
_cell.length_c   1.000
_cell.angle_alpha   90.00
_cell.angle_beta   90.00
_cell.angle_gamma   90.00
#
_symmetry.space_group_name_H-M   'P 1'
#
loop_
_entity.id
_entity.type
_entity.pdbx_description
1 polymer ?
#
loop_
_entity_poly.entity_id
_entity_poly.type
_entity_poly.pdbx_seq_one_letter_code
_entity_poly.pdbx_strand_id
1 'polypeptide(L)'
;MAIYLDDAQRLALSHQRTRLAWRTEWPTWLLIGAMYGGWFFIASHAQTLGLSVSLPLLALFSAWYMSLQHELLHGHPTRSAFVNGLIGFAPLAVWFPYAVYRDLHLQHHDDAHLTHPEIDPETFFVSLETWDQAGTLTRALLVARNTFAGRLLLGPAFSIAATATQALRKPLRSDWSDAPAWLAHFVALAVLIIWLDRACGIAPWLFIAGVGYPALALSSVRSFHEHRSADSHEERSVINEAGSFWRLLFLNNNYHLVHHDLPHVPWFALRDVYERSRQQYIERSGGFLVKGYGDWARRYSFIPVTHPAHAGRCDFIPLNTPASAGFAGKLRVELTRDGWSALRHEAQVPATVERQATRQTR
;
A
#
# COMPACT_ATOMS: atom_id res chain seq x y z
N MET A 1 -6.40 9.21 9.65
CA MET A 1 -7.69 9.83 10.07
C MET A 1 -8.64 9.72 8.89
N ALA A 2 -9.92 9.42 9.07
CA ALA A 2 -10.82 9.29 7.92
C ALA A 2 -11.07 10.65 7.25
N ILE A 3 -10.82 10.73 5.95
CA ILE A 3 -11.07 11.87 5.07
C ILE A 3 -12.33 11.57 4.27
N TYR A 4 -13.35 12.39 4.47
CA TYR A 4 -14.60 12.32 3.70
C TYR A 4 -14.55 13.38 2.60
N LEU A 5 -15.04 13.05 1.41
CA LEU A 5 -15.13 14.02 0.31
C LEU A 5 -16.12 15.15 0.61
N ASP A 6 -17.25 14.80 1.24
CA ASP A 6 -18.30 15.71 1.66
C ASP A 6 -19.17 15.08 2.77
N ASP A 7 -20.06 15.89 3.35
CA ASP A 7 -20.99 15.42 4.38
C ASP A 7 -21.99 14.37 3.86
N ALA A 8 -22.30 14.39 2.57
CA ALA A 8 -23.22 13.42 1.96
C ALA A 8 -22.60 12.01 1.94
N GLN A 9 -21.32 11.89 1.61
CA GLN A 9 -20.57 10.65 1.67
C GLN A 9 -20.46 10.15 3.11
N ARG A 10 -20.17 11.04 4.07
CA ARG A 10 -20.12 10.70 5.50
C ARG A 10 -21.44 10.14 6.00
N LEU A 11 -22.56 10.79 5.67
CA LEU A 11 -23.91 10.33 6.02
C LEU A 11 -24.23 9.00 5.34
N ALA A 12 -23.94 8.84 4.04
CA ALA A 12 -24.16 7.60 3.32
C ALA A 12 -23.41 6.41 3.94
N LEU A 13 -22.14 6.59 4.33
CA LEU A 13 -21.34 5.59 5.03
C LEU A 13 -21.92 5.24 6.40
N SER A 14 -22.42 6.24 7.15
CA SER A 14 -23.09 6.01 8.43
C SER A 14 -24.34 5.11 8.28
N HIS A 15 -25.11 5.29 7.21
CA HIS A 15 -26.24 4.44 6.88
C HIS A 15 -25.80 3.04 6.41
N GLN A 16 -24.75 2.94 5.60
CA GLN A 16 -24.27 1.63 5.16
C GLN A 16 -23.72 0.79 6.33
N ARG A 17 -23.11 1.42 7.34
CA ARG A 17 -22.65 0.76 8.57
C ARG A 17 -23.76 0.08 9.38
N THR A 18 -25.03 0.43 9.17
CA THR A 18 -26.15 -0.25 9.84
C THR A 18 -26.59 -1.53 9.11
N ARG A 19 -26.14 -1.74 7.86
CA ARG A 19 -26.48 -2.94 7.08
C ARG A 19 -25.86 -4.18 7.72
N LEU A 20 -26.58 -5.31 7.59
CA LEU A 20 -26.17 -6.59 8.17
C LEU A 20 -24.72 -6.96 7.82
N ALA A 21 -24.36 -6.88 6.53
CA ALA A 21 -23.02 -7.23 6.06
C ALA A 21 -21.90 -6.45 6.78
N TRP A 22 -22.11 -5.16 7.00
CA TRP A 22 -21.13 -4.29 7.67
C TRP A 22 -21.11 -4.51 9.18
N ARG A 23 -22.27 -4.77 9.78
CA ARG A 23 -22.38 -5.00 11.23
C ARG A 23 -21.79 -6.34 11.66
N THR A 24 -21.96 -7.38 10.83
CA THR A 24 -21.53 -8.74 11.17
C THR A 24 -20.21 -9.12 10.53
N GLU A 25 -19.74 -8.36 9.54
CA GLU A 25 -18.53 -8.66 8.77
C GLU A 25 -18.57 -10.09 8.18
N TRP A 26 -19.76 -10.63 7.91
CA TRP A 26 -19.91 -11.99 7.41
C TRP A 26 -19.15 -12.24 6.10
N PRO A 27 -19.00 -11.29 5.15
CA PRO A 27 -18.18 -11.53 3.96
C PRO A 27 -16.71 -11.73 4.33
N THR A 28 -16.21 -10.99 5.31
CA THR A 28 -14.83 -11.10 5.83
C THR A 28 -14.65 -12.41 6.62
N TRP A 29 -15.63 -12.84 7.41
CA TRP A 29 -15.59 -14.17 8.06
C TRP A 29 -15.64 -15.32 7.07
N LEU A 30 -16.48 -15.22 6.03
CA LEU A 30 -16.53 -16.21 4.95
C LEU A 30 -15.19 -16.26 4.21
N LEU A 31 -14.60 -15.09 3.94
CA LEU A 31 -13.28 -14.97 3.34
C LEU A 31 -12.20 -15.65 4.19
N ILE A 32 -12.18 -15.41 5.51
CA ILE A 32 -11.25 -16.08 6.45
C ILE A 32 -11.40 -17.59 6.35
N GLY A 33 -12.63 -18.11 6.40
CA GLY A 33 -12.92 -19.54 6.27
C GLY A 33 -12.47 -20.12 4.93
N ALA A 34 -12.76 -19.43 3.83
CA ALA A 34 -12.35 -19.83 2.49
C ALA A 34 -10.83 -19.83 2.33
N MET A 35 -10.14 -18.82 2.88
CA MET A 35 -8.69 -18.68 2.82
C MET A 35 -7.98 -19.82 3.56
N TYR A 36 -8.31 -19.99 4.84
CA TYR A 36 -7.70 -21.01 5.68
C TYR A 36 -8.08 -22.41 5.20
N GLY A 37 -9.37 -22.64 4.93
CA GLY A 37 -9.86 -23.92 4.42
C GLY A 37 -9.22 -24.29 3.09
N GLY A 38 -9.19 -23.35 2.13
CA GLY A 38 -8.59 -23.58 0.82
C GLY A 38 -7.08 -23.82 0.88
N TRP A 39 -6.34 -22.99 1.61
CA TRP A 39 -4.88 -23.12 1.74
C TRP A 39 -4.50 -24.47 2.37
N PHE A 40 -5.11 -24.82 3.51
CA PHE A 40 -4.82 -26.09 4.19
C PHE A 40 -5.31 -27.30 3.41
N PHE A 41 -6.43 -27.19 2.69
CA PHE A 41 -6.92 -28.25 1.80
C PHE A 41 -5.94 -28.53 0.66
N ILE A 42 -5.42 -27.49 -0.01
CA ILE A 42 -4.43 -27.65 -1.08
C ILE A 42 -3.16 -28.29 -0.53
N ALA A 43 -2.65 -27.79 0.60
CA ALA A 43 -1.45 -28.33 1.22
C ALA A 43 -1.62 -29.81 1.62
N SER A 44 -2.72 -30.16 2.29
CA SER A 44 -2.95 -31.55 2.73
C SER A 44 -3.15 -32.54 1.58
N HIS A 45 -3.59 -32.06 0.41
CA HIS A 45 -3.79 -32.89 -0.80
C HIS A 45 -2.68 -32.72 -1.83
N ALA A 46 -1.55 -32.10 -1.47
CA ALA A 46 -0.50 -31.77 -2.43
C ALA A 46 0.12 -32.99 -3.13
N GLN A 47 0.20 -34.13 -2.44
CA GLN A 47 0.68 -35.39 -3.02
C GLN A 47 -0.26 -35.91 -4.12
N THR A 48 -1.57 -35.71 -3.97
CA THR A 48 -2.58 -36.13 -4.96
C THR A 48 -2.70 -35.13 -6.11
N LEU A 49 -2.67 -33.83 -5.81
CA LEU A 49 -2.74 -32.75 -6.81
C LEU A 49 -1.44 -32.61 -7.61
N GLY A 50 -0.31 -33.05 -7.05
CA GLY A 50 1.02 -32.82 -7.58
C GLY A 50 1.57 -31.44 -7.22
N LEU A 51 2.89 -31.33 -7.10
CA LEU A 51 3.57 -30.09 -6.69
C LEU A 51 3.43 -28.97 -7.72
N SER A 52 3.35 -29.30 -9.01
CA SER A 52 3.19 -28.31 -10.10
C SER A 52 1.87 -27.55 -10.03
N VAL A 53 0.82 -28.15 -9.47
CA VAL A 53 -0.50 -27.52 -9.26
C VAL A 53 -0.57 -26.92 -7.86
N SER A 54 -0.06 -27.63 -6.85
CA SER A 54 -0.18 -27.22 -5.45
C SER A 54 0.60 -25.95 -5.15
N LEU A 55 1.84 -25.79 -5.65
CA LEU A 55 2.66 -24.63 -5.32
C LEU A 55 2.10 -23.32 -5.89
N PRO A 56 1.67 -23.23 -7.16
CA PRO A 56 1.02 -22.01 -7.67
C PRO A 56 -0.28 -21.66 -6.94
N LEU A 57 -1.10 -22.66 -6.59
CA LEU A 57 -2.34 -22.42 -5.85
C LEU A 57 -2.05 -21.93 -4.42
N LEU A 58 -1.08 -22.54 -3.74
CA LEU A 58 -0.63 -22.06 -2.42
C LEU A 58 -0.05 -20.65 -2.52
N ALA A 59 0.71 -20.32 -3.56
CA ALA A 59 1.23 -18.96 -3.78
C ALA A 59 0.09 -17.95 -3.98
N LEU A 60 -0.92 -18.31 -4.77
CA LEU A 60 -2.12 -17.50 -4.98
C LEU A 60 -2.90 -17.27 -3.68
N PHE A 61 -3.17 -18.33 -2.92
CA PHE A 61 -3.83 -18.22 -1.61
C PHE A 61 -2.98 -17.44 -0.60
N SER A 62 -1.66 -17.55 -0.65
CA SER A 62 -0.77 -16.81 0.25
C SER A 62 -0.73 -15.32 -0.09
N ALA A 63 -0.79 -14.95 -1.38
CA ALA A 63 -0.95 -13.55 -1.80
C ALA A 63 -2.33 -13.00 -1.42
N TRP A 64 -3.38 -13.82 -1.57
CA TRP A 64 -4.73 -13.45 -1.12
C TRP A 64 -4.77 -13.28 0.41
N TYR A 65 -4.08 -14.15 1.15
CA TYR A 65 -3.93 -14.07 2.59
C TYR A 65 -3.22 -12.79 3.03
N MET A 66 -2.22 -12.31 2.30
CA MET A 66 -1.62 -10.99 2.58
C MET A 66 -2.62 -9.85 2.42
N SER A 67 -3.53 -9.93 1.46
CA SER A 67 -4.63 -8.95 1.32
C SER A 67 -5.61 -9.06 2.48
N LEU A 68 -5.88 -10.26 2.98
CA LEU A 68 -6.64 -10.44 4.22
C LEU A 68 -5.87 -9.86 5.43
N GLN A 69 -4.56 -10.08 5.55
CA GLN A 69 -3.76 -9.47 6.63
C GLN A 69 -3.86 -7.93 6.62
N HIS A 70 -3.86 -7.32 5.42
CA HIS A 70 -4.12 -5.90 5.24
C HIS A 70 -5.52 -5.48 5.75
N GLU A 71 -6.57 -6.25 5.43
CA GLU A 71 -7.90 -5.99 5.95
C GLU A 71 -7.98 -6.13 7.49
N LEU A 72 -7.26 -7.11 8.03
CA LEU A 72 -7.21 -7.40 9.47
C LEU A 72 -6.59 -6.25 10.27
N LEU A 73 -5.48 -5.67 9.77
CA LEU A 73 -4.78 -4.56 10.43
C LEU A 73 -5.60 -3.27 10.46
N HIS A 74 -6.60 -3.12 9.57
CA HIS A 74 -7.51 -1.96 9.53
C HIS A 74 -8.74 -2.10 10.44
N GLY A 75 -8.83 -3.21 11.18
CA GLY A 75 -9.88 -3.40 12.20
C GLY A 75 -11.08 -4.21 11.73
N HIS A 76 -10.92 -5.01 10.67
CA HIS A 76 -11.93 -5.97 10.21
C HIS A 76 -11.47 -7.41 10.49
N PRO A 77 -12.35 -8.39 10.72
CA PRO A 77 -13.78 -8.23 10.94
C PRO A 77 -14.13 -7.74 12.36
N THR A 78 -13.14 -7.59 13.25
CA THR A 78 -13.39 -7.22 14.66
C THR A 78 -12.72 -5.92 15.06
N ARG A 79 -13.35 -5.20 16.00
CA ARG A 79 -12.75 -4.00 16.62
C ARG A 79 -11.53 -4.31 17.51
N SER A 80 -11.26 -5.59 17.79
CA SER A 80 -10.15 -6.00 18.63
C SER A 80 -8.93 -6.32 17.79
N ALA A 81 -7.93 -5.44 17.85
CA ALA A 81 -6.64 -5.66 17.20
C ALA A 81 -5.98 -6.98 17.64
N PHE A 82 -6.26 -7.44 18.87
CA PHE A 82 -5.77 -8.73 19.36
C PHE A 82 -6.42 -9.91 18.62
N VAL A 83 -7.75 -9.91 18.47
CA VAL A 83 -8.46 -10.99 17.77
C VAL A 83 -8.08 -11.01 16.29
N ASN A 84 -8.01 -9.85 15.64
CA ASN A 84 -7.55 -9.77 14.26
C ASN A 84 -6.09 -10.24 14.13
N GLY A 85 -5.24 -9.93 15.11
CA GLY A 85 -3.88 -10.45 15.20
C GLY A 85 -3.81 -11.97 15.30
N LEU A 86 -4.67 -12.61 16.10
CA LEU A 86 -4.76 -14.07 16.17
C LEU A 86 -5.25 -14.71 14.85
N ILE A 87 -6.00 -13.97 14.03
CA ILE A 87 -6.40 -14.44 12.70
C ILE A 87 -5.26 -14.21 11.70
N GLY A 88 -4.47 -13.15 11.85
CA GLY A 88 -3.45 -12.74 10.89
C GLY A 88 -2.04 -13.27 11.15
N PHE A 89 -1.76 -13.89 12.31
CA PHE A 89 -0.39 -14.27 12.68
C PHE A 89 0.17 -15.47 11.90
N ALA A 90 -0.68 -16.29 11.27
CA ALA A 90 -0.23 -17.51 10.62
C ALA A 90 0.77 -17.20 9.49
N PRO A 91 1.92 -17.89 9.42
CA PRO A 91 3.02 -17.56 8.51
C PRO A 91 2.81 -18.15 7.10
N LEU A 92 1.57 -18.09 6.58
CA LEU A 92 1.20 -18.69 5.29
C LEU A 92 1.95 -18.04 4.12
N ALA A 93 2.33 -16.77 4.25
CA ALA A 93 3.13 -16.01 3.29
C ALA A 93 4.64 -15.91 3.66
N VAL A 94 5.11 -16.71 4.63
CA VAL A 94 6.52 -16.89 5.02
C VAL A 94 7.21 -15.69 5.68
N TRP A 95 7.23 -14.52 5.05
CA TRP A 95 8.33 -13.57 5.24
C TRP A 95 8.21 -12.61 6.42
N PHE A 96 7.00 -12.14 6.73
CA PHE A 96 6.82 -11.00 7.63
C PHE A 96 5.86 -11.34 8.78
N PRO A 97 6.25 -11.08 10.05
CA PRO A 97 5.33 -11.17 11.19
C PRO A 97 4.20 -10.17 11.04
N TYR A 98 2.97 -10.61 11.33
CA TYR A 98 1.78 -9.75 11.20
C TYR A 98 1.88 -8.44 11.98
N ALA A 99 2.40 -8.46 13.21
CA ALA A 99 2.52 -7.24 14.02
C ALA A 99 3.51 -6.22 13.40
N VAL A 100 4.64 -6.70 12.86
CA VAL A 100 5.61 -5.84 12.16
C VAL A 100 4.99 -5.27 10.89
N TYR A 101 4.31 -6.10 10.11
CA TYR A 101 3.59 -5.63 8.93
C TYR A 101 2.52 -4.59 9.28
N ARG A 102 1.71 -4.84 10.31
CA ARG A 102 0.71 -3.89 10.82
C ARG A 102 1.33 -2.55 11.16
N ASP A 103 2.39 -2.54 11.95
CA ASP A 103 2.95 -1.29 12.46
C ASP A 103 3.59 -0.46 11.33
N LEU A 104 4.31 -1.12 10.40
CA LEU A 104 4.85 -0.45 9.21
C LEU A 104 3.73 0.06 8.28
N HIS A 105 2.70 -0.75 8.05
CA HIS A 105 1.61 -0.34 7.17
C HIS A 105 0.77 0.80 7.79
N LEU A 106 0.54 0.80 9.10
CA LEU A 106 -0.15 1.92 9.75
C LEU A 106 0.68 3.21 9.71
N GLN A 107 2.02 3.12 9.72
CA GLN A 107 2.90 4.26 9.47
C GLN A 107 2.80 4.75 8.02
N HIS A 108 2.62 3.85 7.06
CA HIS A 108 2.41 4.18 5.65
C HIS A 108 1.12 4.97 5.39
N HIS A 109 0.10 4.86 6.26
CA HIS A 109 -1.14 5.65 6.21
C HIS A 109 -0.98 7.12 6.66
N ASP A 110 0.25 7.60 6.87
CA ASP A 110 0.55 9.02 7.02
C ASP A 110 0.66 9.70 5.64
N ASP A 111 -0.50 10.02 5.06
CA ASP A 111 -0.63 10.55 3.69
C ASP A 111 0.29 11.75 3.39
N ALA A 112 0.52 12.61 4.37
CA ALA A 112 1.36 13.81 4.21
C ALA A 112 2.80 13.43 3.81
N HIS A 113 3.29 12.30 4.32
CA HIS A 113 4.65 11.81 4.12
C HIS A 113 4.72 10.61 3.16
N LEU A 114 3.62 10.26 2.51
CA LEU A 114 3.59 9.22 1.48
C LEU A 114 4.64 9.47 0.42
N THR A 115 5.30 8.40 -0.06
CA THR A 115 6.43 8.37 -0.99
C THR A 115 7.79 8.83 -0.46
N HIS A 116 7.86 9.41 0.74
CA HIS A 116 9.13 9.89 1.29
C HIS A 116 9.99 8.75 1.90
N PRO A 117 11.19 8.50 1.36
CA PRO A 117 12.04 7.33 1.69
C PRO A 117 12.48 7.20 3.15
N GLU A 118 12.49 8.30 3.89
CA GLU A 118 12.93 8.31 5.29
C GLU A 118 11.77 8.07 6.28
N ILE A 119 10.52 8.16 5.82
CA ILE A 119 9.32 8.14 6.67
C ILE A 119 8.35 7.03 6.24
N ASP A 120 8.09 6.91 4.95
CA ASP A 120 7.19 5.91 4.38
C ASP A 120 7.93 4.55 4.25
N PRO A 121 7.56 3.52 5.03
CA PRO A 121 8.24 2.23 4.98
C PRO A 121 7.89 1.39 3.75
N GLU A 122 6.82 1.73 3.02
CA GLU A 122 6.37 0.99 1.82
C GLU A 122 6.76 1.72 0.52
N THR A 123 7.38 2.90 0.61
CA THR A 123 7.86 3.63 -0.56
C THR A 123 8.87 2.82 -1.35
N PHE A 124 8.76 2.94 -2.67
CA PHE A 124 9.73 2.36 -3.60
C PHE A 124 10.76 3.38 -4.08
N PHE A 125 10.73 4.60 -3.55
CA PHE A 125 11.74 5.61 -3.77
C PHE A 125 12.92 5.41 -2.82
N VAL A 126 14.06 6.00 -3.18
CA VAL A 126 15.22 6.17 -2.29
C VAL A 126 15.51 7.66 -2.14
N SER A 127 16.16 8.07 -1.06
CA SER A 127 16.58 9.46 -0.89
C SER A 127 17.63 9.84 -1.93
N LEU A 128 17.73 11.14 -2.26
CA LEU A 128 18.76 11.65 -3.16
C LEU A 128 20.16 11.27 -2.67
N GLU A 129 20.39 11.36 -1.35
CA GLU A 129 21.66 10.93 -0.74
C GLU A 129 21.94 9.45 -0.99
N THR A 130 20.96 8.57 -0.75
CA THR A 130 21.10 7.13 -1.03
C THR A 130 21.37 6.86 -2.51
N TRP A 131 20.72 7.60 -3.41
CA TRP A 131 20.96 7.50 -4.85
C TRP A 131 22.37 7.96 -5.25
N ASP A 132 22.83 9.08 -4.71
CA ASP A 132 24.15 9.66 -5.00
C ASP A 132 25.28 8.78 -4.48
N GLN A 133 25.09 8.13 -3.33
CA GLN A 133 26.02 7.16 -2.76
C GLN A 133 25.93 5.76 -3.39
N ALA A 134 24.84 5.45 -4.11
CA ALA A 134 24.67 4.14 -4.73
C ALA A 134 25.64 3.92 -5.89
N GLY A 135 26.35 2.79 -5.87
CA GLY A 135 27.17 2.33 -7.00
C GLY A 135 26.34 1.95 -8.23
N THR A 136 27.01 1.76 -9.37
CA THR A 136 26.37 1.49 -10.67
C THR A 136 25.41 0.30 -10.63
N LEU A 137 25.80 -0.80 -9.99
CA LEU A 137 24.96 -1.99 -9.87
C LEU A 137 23.69 -1.71 -9.06
N THR A 138 23.81 -1.06 -7.90
CA THR A 138 22.66 -0.71 -7.06
C THR A 138 21.71 0.22 -7.80
N ARG A 139 22.22 1.24 -8.50
CA ARG A 139 21.40 2.12 -9.34
C ARG A 139 20.67 1.34 -10.43
N ALA A 140 21.36 0.42 -11.12
CA ALA A 140 20.74 -0.43 -12.14
C ALA A 140 19.62 -1.30 -11.56
N LEU A 141 19.81 -1.91 -10.38
CA LEU A 141 18.79 -2.70 -9.70
C LEU A 141 17.59 -1.85 -9.25
N LEU A 142 17.84 -0.63 -8.74
CA LEU A 142 16.78 0.31 -8.35
C LEU A 142 15.94 0.77 -9.55
N VAL A 143 16.58 1.04 -10.70
CA VAL A 143 15.89 1.35 -11.96
C VAL A 143 15.10 0.14 -12.44
N ALA A 144 15.71 -1.04 -12.47
CA ALA A 144 15.05 -2.27 -12.89
C ALA A 144 13.82 -2.59 -12.03
N ARG A 145 13.90 -2.45 -10.70
CA ARG A 145 12.78 -2.62 -9.76
C ARG A 145 11.60 -1.69 -10.04
N ASN A 146 11.85 -0.54 -10.66
CA ASN A 146 10.82 0.42 -11.05
C ASN A 146 10.15 0.09 -12.40
N THR A 147 10.54 -0.99 -13.07
CA THR A 147 9.76 -1.61 -14.15
C THR A 147 8.75 -2.61 -13.57
N PHE A 148 7.67 -2.91 -14.28
CA PHE A 148 6.66 -3.89 -13.84
C PHE A 148 7.27 -5.29 -13.71
N ALA A 149 8.02 -5.78 -14.71
CA ALA A 149 8.65 -7.10 -14.61
C ALA A 149 9.72 -7.13 -13.51
N GLY A 150 10.54 -6.08 -13.41
CA GLY A 150 11.52 -5.97 -12.35
C GLY A 150 10.90 -5.82 -10.96
N ARG A 151 9.70 -5.24 -10.82
CA ARG A 151 8.97 -5.23 -9.54
C ARG A 151 8.59 -6.64 -9.11
N LEU A 152 8.10 -7.48 -10.02
CA LEU A 152 7.73 -8.86 -9.70
C LEU A 152 8.96 -9.72 -9.36
N LEU A 153 10.07 -9.49 -10.07
CA LEU A 153 11.29 -10.28 -9.92
C LEU A 153 12.19 -9.81 -8.77
N LEU A 154 12.35 -8.49 -8.57
CA LEU A 154 13.28 -7.91 -7.60
C LEU A 154 12.56 -7.35 -6.37
N GLY A 155 11.32 -6.88 -6.51
CA GLY A 155 10.54 -6.29 -5.42
C GLY A 155 10.53 -7.13 -4.15
N PRO A 156 10.18 -8.43 -4.22
CA PRO A 156 10.20 -9.30 -3.04
C PRO A 156 11.57 -9.36 -2.36
N ALA A 157 12.67 -9.52 -3.13
CA ALA A 157 14.02 -9.53 -2.56
C ALA A 157 14.36 -8.22 -1.84
N PHE A 158 13.96 -7.07 -2.40
CA PHE A 158 14.13 -5.77 -1.75
C PHE A 158 13.31 -5.66 -0.46
N SER A 159 12.04 -6.06 -0.45
CA SER A 159 11.19 -6.03 0.74
C SER A 159 11.71 -6.95 1.85
N ILE A 160 12.16 -8.16 1.49
CA ILE A 160 12.78 -9.11 2.43
C ILE A 160 14.06 -8.50 3.01
N ALA A 161 14.94 -7.97 2.17
CA ALA A 161 16.21 -7.39 2.61
C ALA A 161 16.02 -6.14 3.49
N ALA A 162 15.08 -5.26 3.13
CA ALA A 162 14.75 -4.07 3.92
C ALA A 162 14.24 -4.44 5.31
N THR A 163 13.27 -5.36 5.37
CA THR A 163 12.67 -5.81 6.64
C THR A 163 13.70 -6.56 7.50
N ALA A 164 14.51 -7.44 6.91
CA ALA A 164 15.57 -8.14 7.62
C ALA A 164 16.61 -7.17 8.19
N THR A 165 17.00 -6.17 7.39
CA THR A 165 17.96 -5.14 7.83
C THR A 165 17.39 -4.32 8.99
N GLN A 166 16.11 -3.94 8.94
CA GLN A 166 15.45 -3.22 10.03
C GLN A 166 15.35 -4.08 11.30
N ALA A 167 14.95 -5.34 11.16
CA ALA A 167 14.86 -6.30 12.27
C ALA A 167 16.21 -6.53 12.97
N LEU A 168 17.32 -6.50 12.23
CA LEU A 168 18.67 -6.61 12.80
C LEU A 168 19.19 -5.30 13.41
N ARG A 169 18.81 -4.14 12.85
CA ARG A 169 19.28 -2.83 13.34
C ARG A 169 18.59 -2.36 14.62
N LYS A 170 17.32 -2.72 14.83
CA LYS A 170 16.58 -2.33 16.05
C LYS A 170 17.27 -2.80 17.35
N PRO A 171 17.63 -4.10 17.49
CA PRO A 171 18.37 -4.58 18.66
C PRO A 171 19.73 -3.89 18.87
N LEU A 172 20.44 -3.54 17.80
CA LEU A 172 21.71 -2.80 17.88
C LEU A 172 21.54 -1.39 18.48
N ARG A 173 20.31 -0.85 18.46
CA ARG A 173 19.93 0.42 19.10
C ARG A 173 19.22 0.22 20.44
N SER A 174 19.30 -0.99 21.02
CA SER A 174 18.60 -1.41 22.23
C SER A 174 17.07 -1.34 22.15
N ASP A 175 16.52 -1.34 20.93
CA ASP A 175 15.08 -1.46 20.68
C ASP A 175 14.74 -2.94 20.41
N TRP A 176 14.03 -3.55 21.36
CA TRP A 176 13.61 -4.95 21.31
C TRP A 176 12.10 -5.09 21.09
N SER A 177 11.40 -4.03 20.67
CA SER A 177 9.94 -3.99 20.55
C SER A 177 9.36 -5.13 19.71
N ASP A 178 10.06 -5.51 18.64
CA ASP A 178 9.56 -6.46 17.64
C ASP A 178 10.00 -7.90 17.92
N ALA A 179 10.91 -8.11 18.88
CA ALA A 179 11.51 -9.42 19.15
C ALA A 179 10.46 -10.51 19.50
N PRO A 180 9.41 -10.24 20.30
CA PRO A 180 8.37 -11.21 20.56
C PRO A 180 7.59 -11.63 19.30
N ALA A 181 7.31 -10.67 18.41
CA ALA A 181 6.60 -10.94 17.15
C ALA A 181 7.44 -11.81 16.21
N TRP A 182 8.74 -11.50 16.09
CA TRP A 182 9.67 -12.32 15.32
C TRP A 182 9.82 -13.73 15.88
N LEU A 183 9.98 -13.87 17.20
CA LEU A 183 10.09 -15.19 17.84
C LEU A 183 8.83 -16.02 17.60
N ALA A 184 7.64 -15.45 17.83
CA ALA A 184 6.37 -16.14 17.58
C ALA A 184 6.23 -16.56 16.11
N HIS A 185 6.60 -15.68 15.18
CA HIS A 185 6.58 -15.95 13.74
C HIS A 185 7.52 -17.09 13.37
N PHE A 186 8.78 -17.08 13.83
CA PHE A 186 9.74 -18.15 13.51
C PHE A 186 9.33 -19.50 14.11
N VAL A 187 8.78 -19.52 15.32
CA VAL A 187 8.25 -20.75 15.92
C VAL A 187 7.07 -21.28 15.10
N ALA A 188 6.09 -20.42 14.77
CA ALA A 188 4.96 -20.82 13.95
C ALA A 188 5.39 -21.30 12.55
N LEU A 189 6.37 -20.62 11.94
CA LEU A 189 6.90 -20.96 10.63
C LEU A 189 7.63 -22.31 10.65
N ALA A 190 8.43 -22.56 11.69
CA ALA A 190 9.10 -23.84 11.88
C ALA A 190 8.09 -24.99 12.01
N VAL A 191 7.05 -24.81 12.83
CA VAL A 191 5.96 -25.81 12.98
C VAL A 191 5.26 -26.06 11.64
N LEU A 192 4.92 -24.99 10.91
CA LEU A 192 4.26 -25.09 9.61
C LEU A 192 5.14 -25.82 8.59
N ILE A 193 6.43 -25.47 8.51
CA ILE A 193 7.40 -26.11 7.60
C ILE A 193 7.55 -27.60 7.93
N ILE A 194 7.65 -27.96 9.21
CA ILE A 194 7.76 -29.37 9.63
C ILE A 194 6.51 -30.14 9.22
N TRP A 195 5.32 -29.56 9.40
CA TRP A 195 4.07 -30.19 8.97
C TRP A 195 4.00 -30.34 7.44
N LEU A 196 4.33 -29.29 6.69
CA LEU A 196 4.36 -29.32 5.22
C LEU A 196 5.32 -30.39 4.67
N ASP A 197 6.51 -30.49 5.26
CA ASP A 197 7.52 -31.46 4.85
C ASP A 197 7.08 -32.90 5.16
N ARG A 198 6.62 -33.16 6.39
CA ARG A 198 6.34 -34.52 6.87
C ARG A 198 4.98 -35.06 6.47
N ALA A 199 3.96 -34.22 6.40
CA ALA A 199 2.59 -34.64 6.10
C ALA A 199 2.19 -34.35 4.65
N CYS A 200 2.63 -33.21 4.10
CA CYS A 200 2.19 -32.76 2.77
C CYS A 200 3.17 -33.11 1.64
N GLY A 201 4.41 -33.52 1.96
CA GLY A 201 5.45 -33.77 0.96
C GLY A 201 5.96 -32.50 0.27
N ILE A 202 5.77 -31.33 0.90
CA ILE A 202 6.25 -30.04 0.41
C ILE A 202 7.53 -29.70 1.16
N ALA A 203 8.67 -29.89 0.49
CA ALA A 203 9.98 -29.60 1.08
C ALA A 203 10.08 -28.12 1.52
N PRO A 204 10.86 -27.81 2.58
CA PRO A 204 10.95 -26.45 3.12
C PRO A 204 11.32 -25.39 2.07
N TRP A 205 12.28 -25.70 1.19
CA TRP A 205 12.72 -24.78 0.15
C TRP A 205 11.64 -24.52 -0.91
N LEU A 206 10.77 -25.51 -1.21
CA LEU A 206 9.63 -25.35 -2.12
C LEU A 206 8.59 -24.42 -1.52
N PHE A 207 8.35 -24.51 -0.21
CA PHE A 207 7.44 -23.57 0.46
C PHE A 207 8.03 -22.15 0.47
N ILE A 208 9.29 -21.98 0.85
CA ILE A 208 9.91 -20.64 0.93
C ILE A 208 10.06 -20.01 -0.46
N ALA A 209 10.69 -20.71 -1.40
CA ALA A 209 11.01 -20.16 -2.71
C ALA A 209 9.89 -20.35 -3.75
N GLY A 210 9.10 -21.43 -3.66
CA GLY A 210 8.03 -21.75 -4.61
C GLY A 210 6.64 -21.24 -4.21
N VAL A 211 6.42 -20.90 -2.93
CA VAL A 211 5.16 -20.31 -2.45
C VAL A 211 5.39 -18.91 -1.91
N GLY A 212 6.30 -18.73 -0.95
CA GLY A 212 6.54 -17.45 -0.30
C GLY A 212 7.00 -16.36 -1.26
N TYR A 213 8.03 -16.61 -2.08
CA TYR A 213 8.52 -15.59 -3.02
C TYR A 213 7.49 -15.23 -4.10
N PRO A 214 6.81 -16.19 -4.78
CA PRO A 214 5.79 -15.87 -5.76
C PRO A 214 4.55 -15.20 -5.16
N ALA A 215 4.21 -15.47 -3.89
CA ALA A 215 3.14 -14.76 -3.20
C ALA A 215 3.47 -13.26 -3.00
N LEU A 216 4.69 -12.93 -2.60
CA LEU A 216 5.16 -11.53 -2.56
C LEU A 216 5.20 -10.91 -3.95
N ALA A 217 5.67 -11.64 -4.96
CA ALA A 217 5.70 -11.16 -6.34
C ALA A 217 4.29 -10.82 -6.84
N LEU A 218 3.33 -11.72 -6.63
CA LEU A 218 1.94 -11.50 -7.01
C LEU A 218 1.31 -10.34 -6.23
N SER A 219 1.59 -10.22 -4.93
CA SER A 219 1.15 -9.08 -4.12
C SER A 219 1.76 -7.75 -4.60
N SER A 220 2.96 -7.80 -5.16
CA SER A 220 3.63 -6.63 -5.74
C SER A 220 2.99 -6.12 -7.03
N VAL A 221 2.06 -6.87 -7.64
CA VAL A 221 1.21 -6.35 -8.73
C VAL A 221 0.33 -5.22 -8.21
N ARG A 222 -0.25 -5.37 -7.00
CA ARG A 222 -1.06 -4.31 -6.36
C ARG A 222 -0.22 -3.08 -6.10
N SER A 223 0.93 -3.25 -5.44
CA SER A 223 1.77 -2.15 -5.01
C SER A 223 2.67 -1.55 -6.09
N PHE A 224 2.66 -2.11 -7.31
CA PHE A 224 3.36 -1.49 -8.42
C PHE A 224 2.71 -0.14 -8.77
N HIS A 225 3.41 0.95 -8.50
CA HIS A 225 2.92 2.30 -8.80
C HIS A 225 1.55 2.60 -8.17
N GLU A 226 1.29 2.05 -6.98
CA GLU A 226 0.12 2.44 -6.20
C GLU A 226 0.26 3.86 -5.62
N HIS A 227 1.52 4.33 -5.52
CA HIS A 227 1.85 5.72 -5.26
C HIS A 227 2.69 6.38 -6.35
N ARG A 228 2.57 7.70 -6.46
CA ARG A 228 3.41 8.58 -7.26
C ARG A 228 3.89 9.76 -6.44
N SER A 229 5.03 10.33 -6.80
CA SER A 229 5.43 11.65 -6.29
C SER A 229 4.48 12.70 -6.88
N ALA A 230 3.84 13.48 -6.02
CA ALA A 230 3.01 14.63 -6.39
C ALA A 230 3.07 15.69 -5.28
N ASP A 231 2.84 16.95 -5.62
CA ASP A 231 2.90 18.06 -4.65
C ASP A 231 1.81 17.89 -3.58
N SER A 232 0.57 17.72 -4.02
CA SER A 232 -0.59 17.44 -3.16
C SER A 232 -0.62 15.97 -2.75
N HIS A 233 -0.76 15.69 -1.45
CA HIS A 233 -0.77 14.31 -0.93
C HIS A 233 -1.94 13.48 -1.47
N GLU A 234 -3.11 14.09 -1.68
CA GLU A 234 -4.29 13.43 -2.27
C GLU A 234 -4.07 12.92 -3.70
N GLU A 235 -3.10 13.48 -4.42
CA GLU A 235 -2.73 13.05 -5.77
C GLU A 235 -1.69 11.93 -5.78
N ARG A 236 -1.19 11.52 -4.61
CA ARG A 236 -0.13 10.51 -4.52
C ARG A 236 -0.64 9.09 -4.61
N SER A 237 -1.91 8.82 -4.29
CA SER A 237 -2.48 7.46 -4.28
C SER A 237 -3.34 7.18 -5.51
N VAL A 238 -3.18 5.98 -6.08
CA VAL A 238 -3.86 5.59 -7.32
C VAL A 238 -5.32 5.21 -7.10
N ILE A 239 -6.10 5.37 -8.16
CA ILE A 239 -7.37 4.66 -8.36
C ILE A 239 -7.18 3.67 -9.50
N ASN A 240 -7.33 2.37 -9.22
CA ASN A 240 -7.20 1.31 -10.22
C ASN A 240 -8.54 0.60 -10.44
N GLU A 241 -9.14 0.83 -11.61
CA GLU A 241 -10.37 0.17 -12.07
C GLU A 241 -10.07 -1.24 -12.58
N ALA A 242 -9.65 -2.11 -11.66
CA ALA A 242 -9.22 -3.46 -11.98
C ALA A 242 -10.39 -4.42 -12.26
N GLY A 243 -10.11 -5.49 -13.02
CA GLY A 243 -11.05 -6.58 -13.28
C GLY A 243 -11.43 -7.37 -12.02
N SER A 244 -12.50 -8.17 -12.10
CA SER A 244 -13.07 -8.91 -10.97
C SER A 244 -12.08 -9.83 -10.25
N PHE A 245 -11.21 -10.51 -11.00
CA PHE A 245 -10.15 -11.37 -10.44
C PHE A 245 -9.26 -10.58 -9.47
N TRP A 246 -8.70 -9.45 -9.93
CA TRP A 246 -7.81 -8.61 -9.13
C TRP A 246 -8.53 -7.98 -7.95
N ARG A 247 -9.77 -7.55 -8.16
CA ARG A 247 -10.62 -7.00 -7.11
C ARG A 247 -10.91 -7.99 -6.00
N LEU A 248 -11.03 -9.29 -6.31
CA LEU A 248 -11.16 -10.32 -5.28
C LEU A 248 -9.81 -10.61 -4.62
N LEU A 249 -8.75 -10.78 -5.42
CA LEU A 249 -7.41 -11.10 -4.93
C LEU A 249 -6.86 -10.04 -3.99
N PHE A 250 -7.09 -8.76 -4.28
CA PHE A 250 -6.62 -7.63 -3.48
C PHE A 250 -7.72 -7.00 -2.63
N LEU A 251 -8.86 -7.68 -2.48
CA LEU A 251 -9.97 -7.23 -1.64
C LEU A 251 -10.35 -5.77 -1.91
N ASN A 252 -10.55 -5.43 -3.18
CA ASN A 252 -10.83 -4.09 -3.71
C ASN A 252 -9.82 -3.00 -3.31
N ASN A 253 -8.67 -3.32 -2.70
CA ASN A 253 -7.65 -2.34 -2.31
C ASN A 253 -6.99 -1.64 -3.50
N ASN A 254 -7.23 -2.11 -4.73
CA ASN A 254 -6.96 -1.37 -5.96
C ASN A 254 -7.63 0.03 -6.02
N TYR A 255 -8.70 0.28 -5.27
CA TYR A 255 -9.22 1.63 -5.05
C TYR A 255 -8.41 2.35 -3.95
N HIS A 256 -7.09 2.42 -4.14
CA HIS A 256 -6.15 2.68 -3.06
C HIS A 256 -6.30 4.08 -2.44
N LEU A 257 -6.57 5.12 -3.25
CA LEU A 257 -6.93 6.43 -2.70
C LEU A 257 -8.16 6.39 -1.79
N VAL A 258 -9.21 5.66 -2.20
CA VAL A 258 -10.43 5.51 -1.38
C VAL A 258 -10.11 4.80 -0.07
N HIS A 259 -9.19 3.84 -0.11
CA HIS A 259 -8.72 3.15 1.07
C HIS A 259 -7.91 4.07 2.02
N HIS A 260 -7.00 4.88 1.50
CA HIS A 260 -6.26 5.88 2.29
C HIS A 260 -7.20 6.92 2.93
N ASP A 261 -8.15 7.45 2.16
CA ASP A 261 -9.14 8.39 2.67
C ASP A 261 -10.05 7.71 3.73
N LEU A 262 -10.44 6.44 3.53
CA LEU A 262 -11.41 5.74 4.37
C LEU A 262 -10.93 4.33 4.80
N PRO A 263 -9.89 4.22 5.64
CA PRO A 263 -9.23 2.94 5.94
C PRO A 263 -10.13 1.93 6.68
N HIS A 264 -11.17 2.41 7.37
CA HIS A 264 -12.13 1.58 8.10
C HIS A 264 -13.35 1.15 7.27
N VAL A 265 -13.32 1.37 5.95
CA VAL A 265 -14.33 0.83 5.04
C VAL A 265 -13.91 -0.59 4.67
N PRO A 266 -14.74 -1.61 4.96
CA PRO A 266 -14.40 -2.99 4.68
C PRO A 266 -14.28 -3.20 3.19
N TRP A 267 -13.43 -4.15 2.82
CA TRP A 267 -13.09 -4.44 1.44
C TRP A 267 -14.29 -4.63 0.50
N PHE A 268 -15.37 -5.25 0.97
CA PHE A 268 -16.56 -5.52 0.16
C PHE A 268 -17.39 -4.27 -0.16
N ALA A 269 -17.16 -3.16 0.54
CA ALA A 269 -17.86 -1.89 0.35
C ALA A 269 -17.04 -0.84 -0.43
N LEU A 270 -15.70 -0.98 -0.50
CA LEU A 270 -14.80 -0.01 -1.13
C LEU A 270 -15.22 0.40 -2.54
N ARG A 271 -15.59 -0.58 -3.39
CA ARG A 271 -16.04 -0.28 -4.75
C ARG A 271 -17.31 0.57 -4.76
N ASP A 272 -18.31 0.22 -3.94
CA ASP A 272 -19.58 0.95 -3.95
C ASP A 272 -19.39 2.40 -3.49
N VAL A 273 -18.43 2.64 -2.59
CA VAL A 273 -18.03 3.99 -2.16
C VAL A 273 -17.38 4.74 -3.32
N TYR A 274 -16.44 4.10 -4.03
CA TYR A 274 -15.82 4.69 -5.22
C TYR A 274 -16.85 5.04 -6.30
N GLU A 275 -17.70 4.09 -6.70
CA GLU A 275 -18.64 4.27 -7.83
C GLU A 275 -19.64 5.42 -7.59
N ARG A 276 -20.06 5.64 -6.33
CA ARG A 276 -20.97 6.74 -5.96
C ARG A 276 -20.35 8.13 -6.07
N SER A 277 -19.03 8.23 -5.86
CA SER A 277 -18.27 9.48 -5.86
C SER A 277 -17.13 9.44 -6.87
N ARG A 278 -17.28 8.66 -7.95
CA ARG A 278 -16.20 8.33 -8.89
C ARG A 278 -15.50 9.56 -9.43
N GLN A 279 -16.28 10.54 -9.88
CA GLN A 279 -15.75 11.76 -10.49
C GLN A 279 -14.98 12.61 -9.46
N GLN A 280 -15.51 12.76 -8.25
CA GLN A 280 -14.84 13.50 -7.17
C GLN A 280 -13.50 12.85 -6.79
N TYR A 281 -13.44 11.52 -6.71
CA TYR A 281 -12.19 10.81 -6.44
C TYR A 281 -11.16 10.95 -7.56
N ILE A 282 -11.59 10.97 -8.83
CA ILE A 282 -10.69 11.20 -9.98
C ILE A 282 -10.12 12.62 -9.96
N GLU A 283 -10.95 13.61 -9.60
CA GLU A 283 -10.50 15.00 -9.44
C GLU A 283 -9.52 15.13 -8.28
N ARG A 284 -9.85 14.57 -7.12
CA ARG A 284 -8.99 14.54 -5.92
C ARG A 284 -7.65 13.85 -6.18
N SER A 285 -7.63 12.78 -6.98
CA SER A 285 -6.39 12.07 -7.33
C SER A 285 -5.52 12.80 -8.35
N GLY A 286 -5.93 13.98 -8.85
CA GLY A 286 -5.23 14.68 -9.91
C GLY A 286 -5.16 13.83 -11.19
N GLY A 287 -6.23 13.07 -11.46
CA GLY A 287 -6.31 12.16 -12.60
C GLY A 287 -5.42 10.91 -12.49
N PHE A 288 -4.95 10.52 -11.29
CA PHE A 288 -4.18 9.29 -11.10
C PHE A 288 -5.05 8.03 -11.16
N LEU A 289 -5.54 7.76 -12.38
CA LEU A 289 -6.46 6.68 -12.70
C LEU A 289 -5.81 5.69 -13.67
N VAL A 290 -5.94 4.39 -13.39
CA VAL A 290 -5.52 3.32 -14.29
C VAL A 290 -6.66 2.32 -14.54
N LYS A 291 -6.75 1.82 -15.78
CA LYS A 291 -7.78 0.85 -16.19
C LYS A 291 -7.29 -0.59 -16.03
N GLY A 292 -6.96 -0.97 -14.80
CA GLY A 292 -6.48 -2.30 -14.48
C GLY A 292 -4.97 -2.47 -14.62
N TYR A 293 -4.44 -3.48 -13.92
CA TYR A 293 -3.02 -3.81 -13.90
C TYR A 293 -2.42 -4.18 -15.27
N GLY A 294 -3.25 -4.60 -16.22
CA GLY A 294 -2.82 -4.88 -17.59
C GLY A 294 -2.30 -3.64 -18.33
N ASP A 295 -2.78 -2.44 -17.97
CA ASP A 295 -2.27 -1.18 -18.52
C ASP A 295 -0.84 -0.92 -18.09
N TRP A 296 -0.53 -1.17 -16.81
CA TRP A 296 0.84 -1.06 -16.29
C TRP A 296 1.75 -2.12 -16.87
N ALA A 297 1.31 -3.38 -16.94
CA ALA A 297 2.09 -4.43 -17.55
C ALA A 297 2.47 -4.04 -19.00
N ARG A 298 1.52 -3.56 -19.80
CA ARG A 298 1.78 -3.16 -21.19
C ARG A 298 2.73 -1.96 -21.31
N ARG A 299 2.58 -0.93 -20.48
CA ARG A 299 3.36 0.32 -20.59
C ARG A 299 4.75 0.22 -19.93
N TYR A 300 4.85 -0.54 -18.84
CA TYR A 300 5.99 -0.48 -17.93
C TYR A 300 6.67 -1.84 -17.70
N SER A 301 6.35 -2.90 -18.46
CA SER A 301 7.05 -4.21 -18.33
C SER A 301 8.56 -4.08 -18.23
N PHE A 302 9.17 -3.25 -19.08
CA PHE A 302 10.62 -3.03 -19.13
C PHE A 302 11.02 -1.56 -19.15
N ILE A 303 10.06 -0.65 -18.95
CA ILE A 303 10.28 0.79 -18.88
C ILE A 303 10.00 1.22 -17.44
N PRO A 304 10.94 1.92 -16.76
CA PRO A 304 10.72 2.33 -15.39
C PRO A 304 9.56 3.34 -15.34
N VAL A 305 8.64 3.14 -14.40
CA VAL A 305 7.46 4.00 -14.25
C VAL A 305 7.82 5.40 -13.75
N THR A 306 8.90 5.50 -12.97
CA THR A 306 9.46 6.75 -12.48
C THR A 306 10.95 6.57 -12.16
N HIS A 307 11.64 7.69 -11.97
CA HIS A 307 13.01 7.69 -11.49
C HIS A 307 13.06 7.22 -10.01
N PRO A 308 14.02 6.37 -9.60
CA PRO A 308 14.04 5.82 -8.24
C PRO A 308 14.30 6.84 -7.13
N ALA A 309 14.98 7.95 -7.42
CA ALA A 309 15.27 8.98 -6.42
C ALA A 309 14.07 9.91 -6.20
N HIS A 310 13.69 10.13 -4.95
CA HIS A 310 12.62 11.06 -4.58
C HIS A 310 13.12 12.51 -4.66
N ALA A 311 12.45 13.37 -5.44
CA ALA A 311 12.91 14.75 -5.64
C ALA A 311 12.58 15.71 -4.47
N GLY A 312 11.53 15.42 -3.68
CA GLY A 312 11.14 16.25 -2.54
C GLY A 312 11.97 15.98 -1.29
N ARG A 313 12.46 17.04 -0.63
CA ARG A 313 13.00 16.96 0.75
C ARG A 313 11.84 16.76 1.71
N CYS A 314 12.03 15.96 2.77
CA CYS A 314 11.07 15.92 3.87
C CYS A 314 11.26 17.19 4.72
N ASP A 315 10.23 18.02 4.85
CA ASP A 315 10.20 19.03 5.90
C ASP A 315 9.93 18.33 7.23
N PHE A 316 10.99 17.86 7.90
CA PHE A 316 10.86 17.31 9.25
C PHE A 316 10.40 18.43 10.19
N ILE A 317 9.12 18.42 10.59
CA ILE A 317 8.70 19.07 11.84
C ILE A 317 8.98 18.05 12.95
N PRO A 318 9.94 18.29 13.86
CA PRO A 318 10.19 17.36 14.95
C PRO A 318 8.94 17.26 15.83
N LEU A 319 8.35 16.07 15.92
CA LEU A 319 7.37 15.70 16.95
C LEU A 319 8.09 15.66 18.29
N ASN A 320 8.40 16.82 18.86
CA ASN A 320 8.76 17.00 20.26
C ASN A 320 8.49 18.45 20.69
N THR A 321 7.24 18.73 21.02
CA THR A 321 6.93 19.70 22.06
C THR A 321 5.67 19.22 22.78
N PRO A 322 5.72 18.96 24.10
CA PRO A 322 4.51 18.64 24.84
C PRO A 322 3.54 19.81 24.75
N ALA A 323 2.29 19.54 24.37
CA ALA A 323 1.20 20.49 24.43
C ALA A 323 0.85 20.78 25.91
N SER A 324 1.69 21.58 26.58
CA SER A 324 1.40 22.19 27.89
C SER A 324 2.41 23.29 28.23
N ALA A 325 2.43 24.35 27.44
CA ALA A 325 2.88 25.69 27.84
C ALA A 325 2.40 26.65 26.74
N GLY A 326 1.37 27.44 26.97
CA GLY A 326 1.60 28.79 27.47
C GLY A 326 0.93 29.78 26.54
N PHE A 327 -0.36 30.00 26.78
CA PHE A 327 -1.10 31.15 26.29
C PHE A 327 -0.49 32.41 26.92
N ALA A 328 0.39 33.14 26.22
CA ALA A 328 0.82 34.49 26.63
C ALA A 328 1.59 35.25 25.53
N GLY A 329 1.10 36.46 25.19
CA GLY A 329 1.92 37.61 24.77
C GLY A 329 2.25 37.72 23.27
N LYS A 330 1.48 38.49 22.49
CA LYS A 330 1.68 39.94 22.20
C LYS A 330 2.89 40.27 21.31
N LEU A 331 2.53 40.71 20.09
CA LEU A 331 2.88 41.99 19.44
C LEU A 331 4.36 42.37 19.20
N ARG A 332 4.62 42.59 17.90
CA ARG A 332 5.41 43.68 17.29
C ARG A 332 6.93 43.47 17.16
N VAL A 333 7.44 43.53 15.92
CA VAL A 333 8.22 44.65 15.35
C VAL A 333 8.67 44.29 13.92
N GLU A 334 8.29 45.15 12.95
CA GLU A 334 8.91 45.27 11.62
C GLU A 334 10.38 45.69 11.72
N LEU A 335 11.24 45.22 10.81
CA LEU A 335 12.05 46.10 9.93
C LEU A 335 13.07 45.27 9.12
N THR A 336 12.84 45.28 7.80
CA THR A 336 13.81 45.46 6.70
C THR A 336 15.15 44.72 6.74
N ARG A 337 15.40 43.91 5.70
CA ARG A 337 16.42 44.28 4.71
C ARG A 337 16.22 43.60 3.36
N ASP A 338 16.39 44.42 2.34
CA ASP A 338 16.23 44.21 0.92
C ASP A 338 17.01 43.04 0.30
N GLY A 339 16.45 42.59 -0.82
CA GLY A 339 17.22 42.38 -2.04
C GLY A 339 17.34 40.93 -2.47
N TRP A 340 16.49 40.50 -3.41
CA TRP A 340 16.89 39.92 -4.70
C TRP A 340 15.62 39.71 -5.53
N SER A 341 15.30 40.72 -6.33
CA SER A 341 14.39 40.63 -7.46
C SER A 341 15.12 40.07 -8.68
N ALA A 342 14.40 39.27 -9.47
CA ALA A 342 14.34 39.31 -10.94
C ALA A 342 14.48 37.92 -11.57
N LEU A 343 13.35 37.38 -12.05
CA LEU A 343 13.15 36.94 -13.43
C LEU A 343 11.70 36.43 -13.57
N ARG A 344 10.79 37.37 -13.89
CA ARG A 344 9.54 37.07 -14.59
C ARG A 344 9.56 37.89 -15.89
N HIS A 345 9.53 37.22 -17.02
CA HIS A 345 9.02 37.75 -18.30
C HIS A 345 7.82 36.86 -18.63
N GLU A 346 6.59 37.36 -18.55
CA GLU A 346 5.88 38.14 -19.58
C GLU A 346 5.79 37.45 -20.94
N ALA A 347 4.60 36.91 -21.21
CA ALA A 347 4.02 36.88 -22.54
C ALA A 347 2.49 36.98 -22.39
N GLN A 348 1.98 38.23 -22.43
CA GLN A 348 0.60 38.54 -22.76
C GLN A 348 0.50 38.74 -24.28
N VAL A 349 -0.57 38.21 -24.88
CA VAL A 349 -1.03 38.55 -26.24
C VAL A 349 -2.52 38.92 -26.12
N PRO A 350 -3.00 39.96 -26.83
CA PRO A 350 -4.14 40.76 -26.38
C PRO A 350 -5.50 40.28 -26.88
N ALA A 351 -6.53 40.68 -26.14
CA ALA A 351 -7.93 40.62 -26.52
C ALA A 351 -8.29 41.76 -27.49
N THR A 352 -9.07 41.44 -28.52
CA THR A 352 -9.78 42.41 -29.36
C THR A 352 -11.28 42.15 -29.27
N VAL A 353 -12.03 43.25 -29.24
CA VAL A 353 -13.46 43.35 -28.88
C VAL A 353 -14.35 43.50 -30.12
N GLU A 354 -15.58 42.96 -30.01
CA GLU A 354 -16.86 43.25 -30.71
C GLU A 354 -17.04 43.08 -32.23
N ARG A 355 -18.09 42.29 -32.59
CA ARG A 355 -19.40 42.84 -33.02
C ARG A 355 -20.50 41.77 -33.06
N GLN A 356 -21.67 42.12 -32.51
CA GLN A 356 -22.96 41.44 -32.70
C GLN A 356 -23.46 41.58 -34.15
N ALA A 357 -24.09 40.53 -34.68
CA ALA A 357 -25.23 40.64 -35.59
C ALA A 357 -26.00 39.30 -35.71
N THR A 358 -27.24 39.35 -35.25
CA THR A 358 -28.38 38.47 -35.55
C THR A 358 -28.53 38.07 -37.02
N ARG A 359 -28.83 36.79 -37.30
CA ARG A 359 -29.95 36.39 -38.20
C ARG A 359 -30.29 34.91 -38.11
N GLN A 360 -31.54 34.64 -37.72
CA GLN A 360 -32.30 33.45 -38.10
C GLN A 360 -32.44 33.39 -39.64
N THR A 361 -32.41 32.18 -40.21
CA THR A 361 -33.45 31.67 -41.13
C THR A 361 -33.14 30.25 -41.61
N ARG A 362 -34.17 29.39 -41.43
CA ARG A 362 -34.52 28.14 -42.11
C ARG A 362 -33.74 26.87 -41.81
#